data_AF-A0A947XZJ5-F1
#
_entry.id   AF-A0A947XZJ5-F1
#
_cell.length_a   1.000
_cell.length_b   1.000
_cell.length_c   1.000
_cell.angle_alpha   90.00
_cell.angle_beta   90.00
_cell.angle_gamma   90.00
#
_symmetry.space_group_name_H-M   'P 1'
#
loop_
_entity.id
_entity.type
_entity.pdbx_description
1 polymer ?
#
loop_
_entity_poly.entity_id
_entity_poly.type
_entity_poly.pdbx_seq_one_letter_code
_entity_poly.pdbx_strand_id
1 'polypeptide(L)' 'MSTNGLTSWAVDLKDVGAIYPFQGTETVLVIILLVFWIGWHVLQTRAETREFEHDLAADKSGDEQRKAIDRY' A
#
# COMPACT_ATOMS: atom_id res chain seq x y z
N MET A 1 -34.74 12.72 0.60
CA MET A 1 -34.56 12.24 1.99
C MET A 1 -33.11 11.86 2.14
N SER A 2 -32.43 12.32 3.21
CA SER A 2 -31.04 11.97 3.43
C SER A 2 -30.90 10.52 3.90
N THR A 3 -29.98 9.75 3.32
CA THR A 3 -29.71 8.35 3.67
C THR A 3 -29.08 8.17 5.06
N ASN A 4 -28.61 9.27 5.67
CA ASN A 4 -28.02 9.29 7.01
C ASN A 4 -29.00 9.78 8.12
N GLY A 5 -30.29 9.99 7.80
CA GLY A 5 -31.29 10.42 8.77
C GLY A 5 -31.29 11.91 9.14
N LEU A 6 -30.38 12.72 8.60
CA LEU A 6 -30.36 14.17 8.84
C LEU A 6 -31.53 14.88 8.14
N THR A 7 -32.25 15.72 8.90
CA THR A 7 -33.42 16.49 8.43
C THR A 7 -33.13 17.98 8.21
N SER A 8 -31.99 18.47 8.70
CA SER A 8 -31.50 19.84 8.56
C SER A 8 -29.97 19.86 8.46
N TRP A 9 -29.42 20.89 7.81
CA TRP A 9 -27.97 21.15 7.77
C TRP A 9 -27.51 22.08 8.90
N ALA A 10 -28.46 22.76 9.57
CA ALA A 10 -28.21 23.57 10.76
C ALA A 10 -28.26 22.70 12.02
N VAL A 11 -27.42 21.68 12.08
CA VAL A 11 -27.30 20.75 13.22
C VAL A 11 -25.94 20.92 13.85
N ASP A 12 -25.87 20.84 15.18
CA ASP A 12 -24.59 20.84 15.89
C ASP A 12 -23.89 19.50 15.65
N LEU A 13 -22.70 19.54 15.02
CA LEU A 13 -21.95 18.37 14.63
C LEU A 13 -21.55 17.48 15.82
N LYS A 14 -21.50 18.03 17.04
CA LYS A 14 -21.23 17.24 18.24
C LYS A 14 -22.36 16.28 18.59
N ASP A 15 -23.59 16.62 18.19
CA ASP A 15 -24.81 15.86 18.47
C ASP A 15 -25.16 14.90 17.32
N VAL A 16 -24.43 15.00 16.21
CA VAL A 16 -24.51 14.06 15.09
C VAL A 16 -23.61 12.87 15.41
N GLY A 17 -24.22 11.67 15.46
CA GLY A 17 -23.49 10.41 15.60
C GLY A 17 -22.55 10.12 14.42
N ALA A 18 -22.03 8.90 14.33
CA ALA A 18 -21.11 8.54 13.25
C ALA A 18 -21.70 8.85 11.85
N ILE A 19 -21.02 9.70 11.08
CA ILE A 19 -21.47 10.15 9.75
C ILE A 19 -20.94 9.22 8.66
N TYR A 20 -19.90 8.43 8.98
CA TYR A 20 -19.31 7.44 8.09
C TYR A 20 -18.81 6.21 8.87
N PRO A 21 -18.64 5.06 8.20
CA PRO A 21 -18.14 3.85 8.84
C PRO A 21 -16.75 4.04 9.45
N PHE A 22 -16.50 3.39 10.59
CA PHE A 22 -15.20 3.37 11.28
C PHE A 22 -14.73 4.72 11.84
N GLN A 23 -15.61 5.71 11.97
CA GLN A 23 -15.32 6.98 12.65
C GLN A 23 -14.75 6.73 14.05
N GLY A 24 -13.64 7.40 14.38
CA GLY A 24 -12.89 7.23 15.63
C GLY A 24 -11.80 6.16 15.59
N THR A 25 -11.71 5.35 14.53
CA THR A 25 -10.65 4.32 14.36
C THR A 25 -9.54 4.74 13.40
N GLU A 26 -9.58 5.98 12.88
CA GLU A 26 -8.72 6.48 11.82
C GLU A 26 -7.25 6.33 12.18
N THR A 27 -6.87 6.67 13.42
CA THR A 27 -5.48 6.57 13.88
C THR A 27 -5.00 5.11 13.91
N VAL A 28 -5.85 4.18 14.34
CA VAL A 28 -5.54 2.75 14.35
C VAL A 28 -5.39 2.22 12.93
N LEU A 29 -6.31 2.58 12.03
CA LEU A 29 -6.26 2.17 10.62
C LEU A 29 -5.02 2.74 9.91
N VAL A 30 -4.63 3.98 10.20
CA VAL A 30 -3.40 4.60 9.68
C VAL A 30 -2.17 3.82 10.14
N ILE A 31 -2.10 3.45 11.43
CA ILE A 31 -0.98 2.66 11.96
C ILE A 31 -0.92 1.28 11.28
N ILE A 32 -2.05 0.59 11.13
CA ILE A 32 -2.10 -0.71 10.47
C ILE A 32 -1.62 -0.61 9.02
N LEU A 33 -2.13 0.37 8.26
CA LEU A 33 -1.72 0.59 6.87
C LEU A 33 -0.24 0.93 6.77
N LEU A 34 0.28 1.74 7.69
CA LEU A 34 1.70 2.10 7.71
C LEU A 34 2.58 0.89 7.98
N VAL A 35 2.23 0.06 8.97
CA VAL A 35 2.97 -1.17 9.27
C VAL A 35 2.95 -2.13 8.09
N PHE A 36 1.78 -2.31 7.46
CA PHE A 36 1.67 -3.15 6.26
C PHE A 36 2.52 -2.60 5.11
N TRP A 37 2.46 -1.29 4.85
CA TRP A 37 3.21 -0.64 3.77
C TRP A 37 4.72 -0.77 3.96
N ILE A 38 5.23 -0.48 5.16
CA ILE A 38 6.65 -0.64 5.48
C ILE A 38 7.05 -2.12 5.40
N GLY A 39 6.25 -3.02 5.98
CA GLY A 39 6.51 -4.45 5.96
C GLY A 39 6.59 -5.00 4.53
N TRP A 40 5.68 -4.57 3.66
CA TRP A 40 5.68 -4.92 2.25
C TRP A 40 6.98 -4.47 1.56
N HIS A 41 7.38 -3.20 1.71
CA HIS A 41 8.62 -2.69 1.12
C HIS A 41 9.85 -3.47 1.57
N VAL A 42 9.95 -3.81 2.86
CA VAL A 42 11.06 -4.62 3.37
C VAL A 42 11.09 -6.00 2.73
N LEU A 43 9.93 -6.66 2.58
CA LEU A 43 9.86 -7.97 1.94
C LEU A 43 10.18 -7.89 0.45
N GLN A 44 9.65 -6.89 -0.25
CA GLN A 44 9.89 -6.68 -1.67
C GLN A 44 11.37 -6.42 -1.95
N THR A 45 12.01 -5.49 -1.22
CA THR A 45 13.45 -5.23 -1.38
C THR A 45 14.28 -6.48 -1.13
N ARG A 46 13.95 -7.27 -0.09
CA ARG A 46 14.68 -8.52 0.19
C ARG A 46 14.51 -9.56 -0.91
N ALA A 47 13.32 -9.66 -1.51
CA ALA A 47 13.06 -10.57 -2.62
C ALA A 47 13.83 -10.12 -3.86
N GLU A 48 13.77 -8.84 -4.21
CA GLU A 48 14.48 -8.27 -5.35
C GLU A 48 16.00 -8.42 -5.20
N THR A 49 16.58 -8.12 -4.03
CA THR A 49 18.02 -8.31 -3.79
C THR A 49 18.45 -9.76 -4.02
N ARG A 50 17.67 -10.75 -3.58
CA ARG A 50 17.99 -12.16 -3.78
C ARG A 50 17.98 -12.55 -5.26
N GLU A 51 17.00 -12.07 -6.01
CA GLU A 51 16.91 -12.32 -7.44
C GLU A 51 18.09 -11.68 -8.17
N PHE A 52 18.40 -10.42 -7.87
CA PHE A 52 19.56 -9.72 -8.46
C PHE A 52 20.89 -10.42 -8.14
N GLU A 53 21.09 -10.90 -6.92
CA GLU A 53 22.30 -11.65 -6.54
C GLU A 53 22.39 -12.98 -7.29
N HIS A 54 21.26 -13.67 -7.47
CA HIS A 54 21.20 -14.91 -8.25
C HIS A 54 21.56 -14.67 -9.72
N ASP A 55 20.96 -13.66 -10.34
CA ASP A 55 21.21 -13.31 -11.74
C ASP A 55 22.66 -12.89 -11.97
N LEU A 56 23.22 -12.07 -11.08
CA LEU A 56 24.62 -11.65 -11.16
C LEU A 56 25.58 -12.84 -10.97
N ALA A 57 25.21 -13.83 -10.16
CA ALA A 57 26.01 -15.05 -10.00
C ALA A 57 25.96 -15.94 -11.25
N ALA A 58 24.80 -16.02 -11.92
CA ALA A 58 24.60 -16.79 -13.13
C ALA A 58 25.27 -16.16 -14.36
N ASP A 59 25.23 -14.84 -14.49
CA ASP A 59 25.84 -14.08 -15.58
C ASP A 59 26.51 -12.80 -15.05
N LYS A 60 27.79 -12.91 -14.71
CA LYS A 60 28.57 -11.78 -14.16
C LYS A 60 28.85 -10.68 -15.18
N SER A 61 28.93 -10.99 -16.48
CA SER A 61 29.19 -9.98 -17.51
C SER A 61 27.91 -9.33 -18.02
N GLY A 62 26.76 -9.98 -17.83
CA GLY A 62 25.46 -9.52 -18.32
C GLY A 62 25.27 -9.74 -19.82
N ASP A 63 26.18 -10.49 -20.46
CA ASP A 63 26.17 -10.70 -21.90
C ASP A 63 24.99 -11.57 -22.34
N GLU A 64 24.58 -12.56 -21.54
CA GLU A 64 23.43 -13.42 -21.84
C GLU A 64 22.13 -12.66 -21.69
N GLN A 65 22.01 -11.79 -20.67
CA GLN A 65 20.86 -10.88 -20.55
C GLN A 65 20.77 -9.92 -21.74
N ARG A 66 21.90 -9.37 -22.18
CA ARG A 66 21.95 -8.43 -23.32
C ARG A 66 21.55 -9.11 -24.63
N LYS A 67 22.06 -10.32 -24.88
CA LYS A 67 21.64 -11.16 -26.02
C LYS A 67 20.15 -11.49 -25.99
N ALA A 68 19.57 -11.74 -24.81
CA ALA A 68 18.15 -12.03 -24.67
C ALA A 68 17.29 -10.80 -25.01
N ILE A 69 17.71 -9.60 -24.59
CA ILE A 69 17.03 -8.34 -24.94
C ILE A 69 17.12 -8.08 -26.44
N ASP A 70 18.31 -8.20 -27.05
CA ASP A 70 18.52 -7.95 -28.49
C ASP A 70 17.76 -8.94 -29.40
N ARG A 71 17.27 -10.06 -28.85
CA ARG A 71 16.51 -11.08 -29.58
C ARG A 71 15.02 -10.72 -29.77
N TYR A 72 14.48 -9.79 -28.99
CA TYR A 72 13.08 -9.36 -29.02
C TYR A 72 12.92 -7.95 -29.61
#